data_AF-A0A395NEF0-F1
#
_entry.id   AF-A0A395NEF0-F1
#
_cell.length_a   1.000
_cell.length_b   1.000
_cell.length_c   1.000
_cell.angle_alpha   90.00
_cell.angle_beta   90.00
_cell.angle_gamma   90.00
#
_symmetry.space_group_name_H-M   'P 1'
#
loop_
_entity.id
_entity.type
_entity.pdbx_description
1 polymer ?
#
loop_
_entity_poly.entity_id
_entity_poly.type
_entity_poly.pdbx_seq_one_letter_code
_entity_poly.pdbx_strand_id
1 'polypeptide(L)'
;MPRAPALFAPQLSPISAGYDASSSIFPFLLIFLCFNGVDNGAIAEMSYRITQRHGLAAHRRWLLGSQLAFTQSQALRTSRAAHQARAVQSDKSISLASEQPTTVNAILNPPASTRPPPMETVDPQQSKPMYYFKLGKSYATFFKDGVKAVVTNFRLLNARVKSLPSGERPSIFKPRYIPDAFSRADWVLLWRTRHDLIRLPAFAVFFFFAGQLTPILVIFVSGIVPYTCRFPKQLNTSLEKAERRRDAAFDELESRHPHGALSPGITRAVAHQHLLRTLDLSGGMWDRLGFTPPGMWDIKGRLRMMFLEIDDKRLLADGGPLGLEIEELRIACSERGINILGKSEAELRNRLGDWLRLTATEDLGERRRRMATLMLTRPENWPQQRDFAVTEWEL
;
A
#
# COMPACT_ATOMS: atom_id res chain seq x y z
N MET A 1 12.61 -14.79 89.13
CA MET A 1 12.99 -15.88 88.19
C MET A 1 13.35 -15.28 86.82
N PRO A 2 14.10 -15.98 85.94
CA PRO A 2 15.23 -15.34 85.24
C PRO A 2 15.09 -15.07 83.73
N ARG A 3 16.13 -14.39 83.23
CA ARG A 3 16.66 -14.20 81.86
C ARG A 3 16.06 -15.02 80.68
N ALA A 4 15.86 -14.29 79.57
CA ALA A 4 16.27 -14.52 78.15
C ALA A 4 16.82 -15.90 77.71
N PRO A 5 16.60 -16.33 76.44
CA PRO A 5 17.48 -15.85 75.35
C PRO A 5 16.81 -15.63 73.97
N ALA A 6 17.63 -15.23 72.99
CA ALA A 6 17.30 -14.96 71.59
C ALA A 6 17.64 -16.15 70.64
N LEU A 7 17.63 -15.90 69.32
CA LEU A 7 17.97 -16.76 68.16
C LEU A 7 16.75 -17.58 67.64
N PHE A 8 16.39 -17.56 66.35
CA PHE A 8 17.22 -17.66 65.15
C PHE A 8 16.61 -16.92 63.94
N ALA A 9 17.49 -16.42 63.06
CA ALA A 9 17.14 -16.02 61.70
C ALA A 9 17.73 -17.03 60.70
N PRO A 10 17.04 -17.36 59.59
CA PRO A 10 17.67 -17.90 58.40
C PRO A 10 17.95 -16.78 57.39
N GLN A 11 19.22 -16.52 57.10
CA GLN A 11 19.59 -15.95 55.80
C GLN A 11 19.33 -16.99 54.72
N LEU A 12 18.81 -16.57 53.57
CA LEU A 12 19.19 -17.14 52.28
C LEU A 12 19.13 -16.06 51.18
N SER A 13 20.11 -16.12 50.30
CA SER A 13 20.53 -15.05 49.37
C SER A 13 19.67 -15.01 48.09
N PRO A 14 19.80 -13.97 47.22
CA PRO A 14 18.86 -13.73 46.14
C PRO A 14 19.12 -14.62 44.92
N ILE A 15 18.04 -15.06 44.26
CA ILE A 15 18.10 -15.55 42.88
C ILE A 15 17.92 -14.34 41.95
N SER A 16 19.00 -13.87 41.34
CA SER A 16 18.95 -12.93 40.22
C SER A 16 18.52 -13.66 38.94
N ALA A 17 17.24 -13.55 38.58
CA ALA A 17 16.77 -13.85 37.23
C ALA A 17 16.60 -12.54 36.45
N GLY A 18 17.71 -12.03 35.91
CA GLY A 18 17.70 -10.86 35.05
C GLY A 18 16.97 -11.16 33.73
N TYR A 19 15.71 -10.74 33.61
CA TYR A 19 15.02 -10.67 32.33
C TYR A 19 15.24 -9.28 31.72
N ASP A 20 16.29 -9.18 30.91
CA ASP A 20 16.60 -8.00 30.11
C ASP A 20 15.56 -7.79 29.00
N ALA A 21 14.47 -7.08 29.32
CA ALA A 21 13.46 -6.63 28.37
C ALA A 21 13.93 -5.42 27.52
N SER A 22 15.24 -5.28 27.33
CA SER A 22 15.95 -4.12 26.77
C SER A 22 16.29 -4.25 25.28
N SER A 23 16.07 -5.43 24.67
CA SER A 23 16.49 -5.75 23.30
C SER A 23 15.43 -5.53 22.19
N SER A 24 14.20 -5.14 22.53
CA SER A 24 13.10 -4.92 21.56
C SER A 24 12.80 -3.45 21.22
N ILE A 25 13.31 -2.50 22.01
CA ILE A 25 13.00 -1.06 21.88
C ILE A 25 14.07 -0.30 21.07
N PHE A 26 15.31 -0.78 21.08
CA PHE A 26 16.46 -0.15 20.42
C PHE A 26 16.26 0.25 18.94
N PRO A 27 15.66 -0.56 18.05
CA PRO A 27 15.52 -0.15 16.64
C PRO A 27 14.52 1.01 16.44
N PHE A 28 13.55 1.19 17.35
CA PHE A 28 12.54 2.25 17.23
C PHE A 28 13.00 3.58 17.83
N LEU A 29 13.76 3.54 18.94
CA LEU A 29 14.36 4.75 19.49
C LEU A 29 15.42 5.33 18.53
N LEU A 30 16.21 4.48 17.86
CA LEU A 30 17.17 4.90 16.85
C LEU A 30 16.48 5.60 15.65
N ILE A 31 15.30 5.13 15.24
CA ILE A 31 14.50 5.79 14.19
C ILE A 31 14.08 7.21 14.65
N PHE A 32 13.61 7.38 15.88
CA PHE A 32 13.19 8.69 16.40
C PHE A 32 14.36 9.68 16.58
N LEU A 33 15.54 9.18 16.95
CA LEU A 33 16.76 9.98 17.10
C LEU A 33 17.36 10.41 15.74
N CYS A 34 17.32 9.53 14.73
CA CYS A 34 17.70 9.90 13.36
C CYS A 34 16.83 11.01 12.74
N PHE A 35 15.65 11.30 13.29
CA PHE A 35 14.77 12.36 12.81
C PHE A 35 15.11 13.77 13.34
N ASN A 36 15.92 13.90 14.40
CA ASN A 36 16.14 15.20 15.07
C ASN A 36 17.60 15.70 15.09
N GLY A 37 18.59 14.90 14.70
CA GLY A 37 19.96 15.37 14.47
C GLY A 37 20.66 15.99 15.69
N VAL A 38 20.59 15.30 16.84
CA VAL A 38 21.18 15.74 18.11
C VAL A 38 22.38 14.87 18.48
N ASP A 39 23.49 15.50 18.90
CA ASP A 39 24.74 14.83 19.29
C ASP A 39 24.64 14.09 20.64
N ASN A 40 25.41 13.01 20.77
CA ASN A 40 25.30 12.00 21.84
C ASN A 40 25.80 12.42 23.25
N GLY A 41 25.84 13.72 23.57
CA GLY A 41 26.55 14.24 24.76
C GLY A 41 25.77 14.31 26.08
N ALA A 42 24.43 14.22 26.07
CA ALA A 42 23.60 14.72 27.17
C ALA A 42 22.51 13.74 27.69
N ILE A 43 22.77 12.43 27.69
CA ILE A 43 21.75 11.39 28.01
C ILE A 43 21.95 10.77 29.42
N ALA A 44 22.81 11.35 30.27
CA ALA A 44 23.12 10.81 31.60
C ALA A 44 22.20 11.30 32.75
N GLU A 45 21.48 12.42 32.59
CA GLU A 45 20.96 13.18 33.76
C GLU A 45 19.44 13.47 33.74
N MET A 46 18.63 12.65 33.08
CA MET A 46 17.17 12.85 33.05
C MET A 46 16.31 11.57 33.17
N SER A 47 16.83 10.54 33.86
CA SER A 47 16.10 9.28 34.12
C SER A 47 15.63 9.11 35.57
N TYR A 48 15.64 10.18 36.38
CA TYR A 48 15.26 10.14 37.79
C TYR A 48 14.21 11.18 38.17
N ARG A 49 12.98 10.99 37.69
CA ARG A 49 11.69 11.39 38.32
C ARG A 49 10.51 11.04 37.42
N ILE A 50 9.38 10.71 38.06
CA ILE A 50 8.05 10.36 37.50
C ILE A 50 7.82 8.85 37.34
N THR A 51 7.82 8.16 38.48
CA THR A 51 7.05 6.93 38.69
C THR A 51 6.29 7.07 40.00
N GLN A 52 4.98 7.35 39.97
CA GLN A 52 4.01 6.90 41.00
C GLN A 52 2.57 7.36 40.75
N ARG A 53 1.64 6.45 41.12
CA ARG A 53 0.18 6.60 41.34
C ARG A 53 -0.69 6.66 40.08
N HIS A 54 -1.92 6.14 40.05
CA HIS A 54 -2.70 5.31 41.00
C HIS A 54 -3.36 4.11 40.25
N GLY A 55 -4.31 3.37 40.84
CA GLY A 55 -5.00 2.23 40.19
C GLY A 55 -6.45 2.01 40.67
N LEU A 56 -6.96 0.79 40.44
CA LEU A 56 -8.26 0.19 40.84
C LEU A 56 -9.48 0.27 39.88
N ALA A 57 -9.68 -0.86 39.16
CA ALA A 57 -10.89 -1.72 39.11
C ALA A 57 -12.33 -1.17 38.98
N ALA A 58 -13.07 -1.70 37.99
CA ALA A 58 -14.50 -2.03 38.10
C ALA A 58 -14.93 -3.14 37.09
N HIS A 59 -15.92 -3.96 37.46
CA HIS A 59 -16.44 -5.12 36.70
C HIS A 59 -17.94 -4.95 36.36
N ARG A 60 -18.38 -5.49 35.21
CA ARG A 60 -19.70 -6.13 34.87
C ARG A 60 -20.10 -5.74 33.42
N ARG A 61 -20.21 -6.68 32.45
CA ARG A 61 -21.10 -7.84 32.29
C ARG A 61 -22.50 -7.44 31.80
N TRP A 62 -22.72 -7.57 30.49
CA TRP A 62 -24.04 -7.72 29.86
C TRP A 62 -24.00 -8.95 28.95
N LEU A 63 -24.98 -9.84 29.13
CA LEU A 63 -25.21 -11.05 28.35
C LEU A 63 -26.71 -11.20 28.20
N LEU A 64 -27.20 -11.35 26.97
CA LEU A 64 -28.43 -12.01 26.51
C LEU A 64 -28.52 -11.70 25.00
N GLY A 65 -28.39 -12.70 24.14
CA GLY A 65 -29.52 -13.22 23.35
C GLY A 65 -29.52 -12.57 21.95
N SER A 66 -29.74 -13.27 20.83
CA SER A 66 -30.47 -14.52 20.61
C SER A 66 -29.87 -15.36 19.47
N GLN A 67 -30.19 -16.65 19.46
CA GLN A 67 -29.94 -17.56 18.32
C GLN A 67 -31.08 -17.46 17.30
N LEU A 68 -30.76 -17.66 16.01
CA LEU A 68 -31.59 -18.04 14.84
C LEU A 68 -30.91 -17.43 13.58
N ALA A 69 -30.80 -18.08 12.42
CA ALA A 69 -31.15 -19.44 12.02
C ALA A 69 -30.09 -20.01 11.06
N PHE A 70 -30.00 -21.35 11.00
CA PHE A 70 -29.15 -22.08 10.07
C PHE A 70 -30.04 -22.85 9.08
N THR A 71 -30.01 -22.49 7.79
CA THR A 71 -30.16 -23.39 6.62
C THR A 71 -30.31 -22.59 5.32
N GLN A 72 -29.29 -22.60 4.45
CA GLN A 72 -29.35 -22.74 2.97
C GLN A 72 -27.96 -22.48 2.35
N SER A 73 -27.78 -22.86 1.08
CA SER A 73 -26.57 -22.66 0.23
C SER A 73 -25.42 -23.70 0.28
N GLN A 74 -25.72 -25.00 0.39
CA GLN A 74 -24.73 -26.03 0.02
C GLN A 74 -24.42 -26.06 -1.50
N ALA A 75 -25.36 -25.64 -2.35
CA ALA A 75 -25.19 -25.63 -3.82
C ALA A 75 -24.15 -24.62 -4.36
N LEU A 76 -23.75 -23.60 -3.58
CA LEU A 76 -22.75 -22.61 -4.00
C LEU A 76 -21.30 -23.00 -3.66
N ARG A 77 -21.07 -24.18 -3.06
CA ARG A 77 -19.73 -24.66 -2.67
C ARG A 77 -19.04 -25.47 -3.78
N THR A 78 -19.80 -26.18 -4.60
CA THR A 78 -19.27 -27.06 -5.67
C THR A 78 -18.68 -26.26 -6.84
N SER A 79 -19.34 -25.18 -7.27
CA SER A 79 -18.83 -24.27 -8.31
C SER A 79 -17.50 -23.61 -7.91
N ARG A 80 -17.36 -23.21 -6.63
CA ARG A 80 -16.16 -22.56 -6.12
C ARG A 80 -14.95 -23.50 -6.05
N ALA A 81 -15.18 -24.79 -5.75
CA ALA A 81 -14.14 -25.81 -5.75
C ALA A 81 -13.59 -26.09 -7.17
N ALA A 82 -14.46 -26.13 -8.18
CA ALA A 82 -14.05 -26.35 -9.58
C ALA A 82 -13.18 -25.20 -10.13
N HIS A 83 -13.51 -23.94 -9.81
CA HIS A 83 -12.66 -22.80 -10.17
C HIS A 83 -11.32 -22.79 -9.42
N GLN A 84 -11.28 -23.22 -8.16
CA GLN A 84 -10.02 -23.32 -7.40
C GLN A 84 -9.10 -24.41 -7.95
N ALA A 85 -9.62 -25.57 -8.35
CA ALA A 85 -8.82 -26.64 -8.96
C ALA A 85 -8.12 -26.19 -10.26
N ARG A 86 -8.80 -25.37 -11.07
CA ARG A 86 -8.24 -24.85 -12.34
C ARG A 86 -7.19 -23.75 -12.13
N ALA A 87 -7.33 -22.93 -11.09
CA ALA A 87 -6.32 -21.94 -10.71
C ALA A 87 -5.03 -22.60 -10.19
N VAL A 88 -5.15 -23.62 -9.33
CA VAL A 88 -4.01 -24.32 -8.71
C VAL A 88 -3.13 -25.06 -9.73
N GLN A 89 -3.67 -25.48 -10.88
CA GLN A 89 -2.85 -26.05 -11.96
C GLN A 89 -1.98 -25.01 -12.69
N SER A 90 -2.36 -23.73 -12.69
CA SER A 90 -1.56 -22.66 -13.32
C SER A 90 -0.38 -22.20 -12.44
N ASP A 91 -0.47 -22.35 -11.12
CA ASP A 91 0.61 -21.93 -10.19
C ASP A 91 1.78 -22.93 -10.16
N LYS A 92 1.56 -24.19 -10.55
CA LYS A 92 2.56 -25.28 -10.37
C LYS A 92 3.73 -25.24 -11.35
N SER A 93 3.74 -24.32 -12.32
CA SER A 93 4.85 -24.06 -13.24
C SER A 93 5.73 -22.86 -12.85
N ILE A 94 5.38 -22.12 -11.78
CA ILE A 94 6.10 -20.90 -11.35
C ILE A 94 6.88 -21.15 -10.05
N SER A 95 7.60 -22.28 -9.98
CA SER A 95 8.40 -22.66 -8.81
C SER A 95 9.64 -23.48 -9.19
N LEU A 96 10.41 -22.97 -10.16
CA LEU A 96 11.82 -23.31 -10.42
C LEU A 96 12.42 -22.25 -11.37
N ALA A 97 12.58 -21.03 -10.86
CA ALA A 97 13.23 -19.92 -11.56
C ALA A 97 14.13 -19.15 -10.59
N SER A 98 15.23 -19.78 -10.21
CA SER A 98 16.36 -19.13 -9.53
C SER A 98 17.43 -18.80 -10.57
N GLU A 99 17.18 -17.78 -11.39
CA GLU A 99 18.21 -17.20 -12.26
C GLU A 99 18.34 -15.68 -12.04
N GLN A 100 19.59 -15.22 -12.12
CA GLN A 100 20.00 -13.83 -12.00
C GLN A 100 19.64 -13.04 -13.28
N PRO A 101 19.63 -11.69 -13.24
CA PRO A 101 18.64 -10.92 -13.97
C PRO A 101 18.99 -10.71 -15.45
N THR A 102 17.97 -10.81 -16.30
CA THR A 102 17.87 -9.94 -17.49
C THR A 102 18.10 -8.50 -17.02
N THR A 103 18.98 -7.75 -17.69
CA THR A 103 19.40 -6.42 -17.22
C THR A 103 18.21 -5.46 -17.16
N VAL A 104 17.58 -5.38 -15.99
CA VAL A 104 16.41 -4.54 -15.77
C VAL A 104 16.81 -3.08 -16.00
N ASN A 105 16.09 -2.41 -16.88
CA ASN A 105 16.29 -0.98 -17.12
C ASN A 105 15.95 -0.20 -15.83
N ALA A 106 16.99 0.20 -15.09
CA ALA A 106 16.91 0.88 -13.80
C ALA A 106 16.47 2.36 -13.91
N ILE A 107 16.42 2.93 -15.11
CA ILE A 107 15.82 4.24 -15.39
C ILE A 107 14.30 4.10 -15.44
N LEU A 108 13.80 2.98 -15.95
CA LEU A 108 12.38 2.71 -16.17
C LEU A 108 11.68 1.99 -14.99
N ASN A 109 12.39 1.08 -14.32
CA ASN A 109 11.85 0.24 -13.26
C ASN A 109 12.39 0.67 -11.89
N PRO A 110 11.54 1.04 -10.91
CA PRO A 110 11.98 1.40 -9.57
C PRO A 110 12.58 0.19 -8.84
N PRO A 111 13.45 0.41 -7.83
CA PRO A 111 14.03 -0.67 -7.03
C PRO A 111 12.98 -1.65 -6.50
N ALA A 112 13.31 -2.95 -6.51
CA ALA A 112 12.41 -4.00 -5.99
C ALA A 112 11.98 -3.78 -4.53
N SER A 113 12.80 -3.08 -3.73
CA SER A 113 12.46 -2.65 -2.36
C SER A 113 11.28 -1.68 -2.28
N THR A 114 10.77 -1.15 -3.39
CA THR A 114 9.52 -0.37 -3.42
C THR A 114 8.25 -1.22 -3.44
N ARG A 115 8.40 -2.55 -3.56
CA ARG A 115 7.32 -3.55 -3.50
C ARG A 115 7.40 -4.33 -2.17
N PRO A 116 6.32 -5.01 -1.73
CA PRO A 116 6.40 -5.89 -0.55
C PRO A 116 7.39 -7.04 -0.79
N PRO A 117 8.16 -7.47 0.23
CA PRO A 117 9.06 -8.61 0.10
C PRO A 117 8.28 -9.92 -0.09
N PRO A 118 8.87 -10.93 -0.73
CA PRO A 118 8.25 -12.25 -0.82
C PRO A 118 8.03 -12.82 0.59
N MET A 119 6.84 -13.35 0.84
CA MET A 119 6.48 -13.95 2.12
C MET A 119 6.60 -15.47 2.02
N GLU A 120 7.48 -16.07 2.83
CA GLU A 120 7.62 -17.53 2.92
C GLU A 120 6.28 -18.18 3.29
N THR A 121 5.80 -19.07 2.42
CA THR A 121 4.62 -19.90 2.67
C THR A 121 4.98 -21.03 3.63
N VAL A 122 4.41 -21.01 4.83
CA VAL A 122 4.58 -22.08 5.82
C VAL A 122 3.52 -23.15 5.59
N ASP A 123 3.96 -24.33 5.12
CA ASP A 123 3.08 -25.48 4.92
C ASP A 123 2.45 -25.97 6.24
N PRO A 124 1.21 -26.51 6.20
CA PRO A 124 0.58 -27.12 7.36
C PRO A 124 1.42 -28.29 7.92
N GLN A 125 2.06 -28.09 9.07
CA GLN A 125 2.86 -29.13 9.72
C GLN A 125 2.01 -30.00 10.64
N GLN A 126 2.41 -31.26 10.83
CA GLN A 126 1.75 -32.20 11.75
C GLN A 126 1.69 -31.66 13.20
N SER A 127 2.74 -30.94 13.64
CA SER A 127 2.78 -30.32 14.97
C SER A 127 2.32 -28.86 14.95
N LYS A 128 1.10 -28.63 15.46
CA LYS A 128 0.50 -27.30 15.65
C LYS A 128 1.44 -26.25 16.30
N PRO A 129 2.18 -26.52 17.39
CA PRO A 129 3.04 -25.49 17.99
C PRO A 129 4.21 -25.08 17.08
N MET A 130 4.85 -26.03 16.40
CA MET A 130 5.93 -25.73 15.43
C MET A 130 5.39 -24.95 14.23
N TYR A 131 4.19 -25.30 13.74
CA TYR A 131 3.51 -24.55 12.70
C TYR A 131 3.27 -23.09 13.11
N TYR A 132 2.67 -22.83 14.28
CA TYR A 132 2.43 -21.46 14.74
C TYR A 132 3.72 -20.68 15.01
N PHE A 133 4.78 -21.33 15.51
CA PHE A 133 6.08 -20.70 15.68
C PHE A 133 6.71 -20.28 14.34
N LYS A 134 6.72 -21.19 13.34
CA LYS A 134 7.22 -20.89 11.99
C LYS A 134 6.41 -19.81 11.30
N LEU A 135 5.09 -19.85 11.43
CA LEU A 135 4.17 -18.84 10.91
C LEU A 135 4.40 -17.47 11.57
N GLY A 136 4.55 -17.42 12.90
CA GLY A 136 4.90 -16.20 13.62
C GLY A 136 6.26 -15.64 13.18
N LYS A 137 7.25 -16.50 12.97
CA LYS A 137 8.58 -16.13 12.46
C LYS A 137 8.50 -15.54 11.05
N SER A 138 7.77 -16.15 10.11
CA SER A 138 7.67 -15.62 8.74
C SER A 138 6.96 -14.27 8.71
N TYR A 139 5.91 -14.07 9.52
CA TYR A 139 5.28 -12.75 9.70
C TYR A 139 6.25 -11.69 10.28
N ALA A 140 7.03 -12.04 11.31
CA ALA A 140 7.99 -11.12 11.91
C ALA A 140 9.11 -10.73 10.92
N THR A 141 9.63 -11.69 10.14
CA THR A 141 10.60 -11.42 9.06
C THR A 141 10.00 -10.52 7.99
N PHE A 142 8.79 -10.83 7.50
CA PHE A 142 8.11 -10.03 6.48
C PHE A 142 7.96 -8.56 6.89
N PHE A 143 7.47 -8.27 8.11
CA PHE A 143 7.34 -6.88 8.58
C PHE A 143 8.69 -6.20 8.82
N LYS A 144 9.68 -6.93 9.37
CA LYS A 144 11.05 -6.43 9.56
C LYS A 144 11.65 -5.97 8.22
N ASP A 145 11.51 -6.80 7.19
CA ASP A 145 12.10 -6.53 5.89
C ASP A 145 11.30 -5.48 5.09
N GLY A 146 9.97 -5.43 5.26
CA GLY A 146 9.14 -4.34 4.76
C GLY A 146 9.52 -2.98 5.36
N VAL A 147 9.79 -2.89 6.67
CA VAL A 147 10.25 -1.65 7.32
C VAL A 147 11.67 -1.28 6.88
N LYS A 148 12.60 -2.24 6.79
CA LYS A 148 13.93 -2.00 6.20
C LYS A 148 13.81 -1.42 4.78
N ALA A 149 12.90 -1.95 3.97
CA ALA A 149 12.69 -1.51 2.60
C ALA A 149 12.25 -0.04 2.53
N VAL A 150 11.35 0.43 3.42
CA VAL A 150 11.02 1.88 3.54
C VAL A 150 12.27 2.72 3.83
N VAL A 151 13.11 2.29 4.77
CA VAL A 151 14.35 3.00 5.13
C VAL A 151 15.35 3.01 3.97
N THR A 152 15.50 1.90 3.26
CA THR A 152 16.34 1.82 2.05
C THR A 152 15.83 2.75 0.95
N ASN A 153 14.53 2.74 0.66
CA ASN A 153 13.92 3.61 -0.35
C ASN A 153 14.13 5.09 -0.01
N PHE A 154 13.97 5.48 1.26
CA PHE A 154 14.25 6.84 1.72
C PHE A 154 15.73 7.22 1.58
N ARG A 155 16.67 6.32 1.88
CA ARG A 155 18.12 6.56 1.68
C ARG A 155 18.46 6.73 0.20
N LEU A 156 17.95 5.87 -0.68
CA LEU A 156 18.14 5.94 -2.13
C LEU A 156 17.58 7.27 -2.68
N LEU A 157 16.35 7.61 -2.32
CA LEU A 157 15.72 8.87 -2.71
C LEU A 157 16.53 10.08 -2.24
N ASN A 158 16.96 10.10 -0.98
CA ASN A 158 17.75 11.20 -0.43
C ASN A 158 19.12 11.33 -1.12
N ALA A 159 19.77 10.22 -1.47
CA ALA A 159 21.02 10.25 -2.24
C ALA A 159 20.78 10.87 -3.63
N ARG A 160 19.71 10.44 -4.32
CA ARG A 160 19.32 11.01 -5.62
C ARG A 160 18.99 12.49 -5.52
N VAL A 161 18.18 12.91 -4.55
CA VAL A 161 17.81 14.33 -4.36
C VAL A 161 19.04 15.19 -3.99
N LYS A 162 19.98 14.67 -3.21
CA LYS A 162 21.25 15.36 -2.91
C LYS A 162 22.15 15.52 -4.14
N SER A 163 22.11 14.58 -5.09
CA SER A 163 22.88 14.67 -6.36
C SER A 163 22.44 15.80 -7.29
N LEU A 164 21.26 16.39 -7.07
CA LEU A 164 20.71 17.46 -7.90
C LEU A 164 21.16 18.87 -7.46
N PRO A 165 21.16 19.84 -8.39
CA PRO A 165 21.28 21.26 -8.09
C PRO A 165 20.24 21.71 -7.04
N SER A 166 20.64 22.58 -6.11
CA SER A 166 19.81 22.95 -4.96
C SER A 166 18.42 23.51 -5.31
N GLY A 167 18.29 24.20 -6.45
CA GLY A 167 17.01 24.76 -6.92
C GLY A 167 16.04 23.74 -7.49
N GLU A 168 16.51 22.55 -7.88
CA GLU A 168 15.68 21.53 -8.52
C GLU A 168 15.17 20.44 -7.55
N ARG A 169 15.67 20.42 -6.30
CA ARG A 169 15.47 19.32 -5.36
C ARG A 169 13.98 19.10 -5.03
N PRO A 170 13.36 17.97 -5.43
CA PRO A 170 11.95 17.72 -5.16
C PRO A 170 11.73 17.40 -3.67
N SER A 171 10.53 17.72 -3.16
CA SER A 171 10.14 17.49 -1.78
C SER A 171 9.04 16.44 -1.67
N ILE A 172 9.20 15.51 -0.73
CA ILE A 172 8.18 14.52 -0.32
C ILE A 172 6.85 15.19 0.06
N PHE A 173 6.90 16.40 0.65
CA PHE A 173 5.69 17.14 1.05
C PHE A 173 5.12 18.04 -0.05
N LYS A 174 5.94 18.42 -1.05
CA LYS A 174 5.56 19.29 -2.17
C LYS A 174 6.07 18.72 -3.51
N PRO A 175 5.47 17.64 -4.04
CA PRO A 175 5.88 17.01 -5.30
C PRO A 175 5.40 17.78 -6.54
N ARG A 176 5.45 19.13 -6.51
CA ARG A 176 4.89 20.01 -7.56
C ARG A 176 5.87 20.37 -8.67
N TYR A 177 7.16 20.37 -8.37
CA TYR A 177 8.24 20.56 -9.34
C TYR A 177 9.11 19.31 -9.35
N ILE A 178 9.50 18.88 -10.55
CA ILE A 178 10.23 17.64 -10.80
C ILE A 178 11.34 17.98 -11.78
N PRO A 179 12.62 17.68 -11.47
CA PRO A 179 13.73 17.91 -12.36
C PRO A 179 13.55 17.20 -13.70
N ASP A 180 14.06 17.79 -14.78
CA ASP A 180 14.09 17.09 -16.06
C ASP A 180 15.06 15.90 -16.08
N ALA A 181 16.00 15.88 -15.14
CA ALA A 181 16.92 14.77 -14.88
C ALA A 181 16.30 13.61 -14.08
N PHE A 182 15.06 13.69 -13.58
CA PHE A 182 14.41 12.58 -12.88
C PHE A 182 13.95 11.51 -13.88
N SER A 183 14.35 10.26 -13.62
CA SER A 183 13.87 9.09 -14.36
C SER A 183 12.47 8.67 -13.92
N ARG A 184 11.81 7.79 -14.68
CA ARG A 184 10.55 7.14 -14.29
C ARG A 184 10.70 6.36 -12.99
N ALA A 185 11.82 5.66 -12.82
CA ALA A 185 12.18 4.96 -11.58
C ALA A 185 12.33 5.93 -10.40
N ASP A 186 13.01 7.06 -10.57
CA ASP A 186 13.15 8.11 -9.54
C ASP A 186 11.78 8.69 -9.14
N TRP A 187 10.91 8.95 -10.12
CA TRP A 187 9.57 9.48 -9.89
C TRP A 187 8.69 8.51 -9.09
N VAL A 188 8.65 7.25 -9.49
CA VAL A 188 7.90 6.21 -8.77
C VAL A 188 8.48 5.97 -7.37
N LEU A 189 9.81 5.98 -7.22
CA LEU A 189 10.49 5.89 -5.92
C LEU A 189 10.08 7.03 -4.98
N LEU A 190 10.05 8.28 -5.47
CA LEU A 190 9.60 9.46 -4.70
C LEU A 190 8.17 9.28 -4.17
N TRP A 191 7.23 8.84 -5.01
CA TRP A 191 5.82 8.69 -4.60
C TRP A 191 5.56 7.52 -3.67
N ARG A 192 6.20 6.36 -3.90
CA ARG A 192 6.10 5.21 -3.00
C ARG A 192 6.72 5.52 -1.63
N THR A 193 7.92 6.13 -1.62
CA THR A 193 8.57 6.60 -0.38
C THR A 193 7.71 7.62 0.37
N ARG A 194 7.11 8.59 -0.33
CA ARG A 194 6.15 9.54 0.25
C ARG A 194 4.96 8.85 0.90
N HIS A 195 4.32 7.91 0.18
CA HIS A 195 3.16 7.18 0.67
C HIS A 195 3.46 6.43 1.98
N ASP A 196 4.64 5.81 2.04
CA ASP A 196 5.07 4.96 3.14
C ASP A 196 5.52 5.76 4.36
N LEU A 197 6.31 6.83 4.17
CA LEU A 197 6.73 7.72 5.26
C LEU A 197 5.57 8.45 5.94
N ILE A 198 4.53 8.84 5.19
CA ILE A 198 3.31 9.45 5.77
C ILE A 198 2.55 8.44 6.67
N ARG A 199 2.68 7.15 6.40
CA ARG A 199 1.98 6.06 7.12
C ARG A 199 2.79 5.44 8.26
N LEU A 200 4.11 5.50 8.16
CA LEU A 200 5.03 4.88 9.12
C LEU A 200 4.79 5.31 10.58
N PRO A 201 4.47 6.58 10.92
CA PRO A 201 4.16 6.96 12.30
C PRO A 201 2.91 6.27 12.86
N ALA A 202 1.82 6.27 12.08
CA ALA A 202 0.58 5.59 12.47
C ALA A 202 0.78 4.06 12.56
N PHE A 203 1.58 3.48 11.67
CA PHE A 203 1.96 2.07 11.72
C PHE A 203 2.81 1.71 12.94
N ALA A 204 3.77 2.56 13.32
CA ALA A 204 4.62 2.36 14.49
C ALA A 204 3.81 2.47 15.80
N VAL A 205 2.95 3.48 15.92
CA VAL A 205 2.00 3.62 17.04
C VAL A 205 1.09 2.40 17.13
N PHE A 206 0.52 1.97 16.01
CA PHE A 206 -0.31 0.76 15.95
C PHE A 206 0.46 -0.49 16.41
N PHE A 207 1.69 -0.70 15.96
CA PHE A 207 2.51 -1.84 16.37
C PHE A 207 2.88 -1.82 17.86
N PHE A 208 3.16 -0.63 18.41
CA PHE A 208 3.47 -0.43 19.83
C PHE A 208 2.28 -0.83 20.73
N PHE A 209 1.05 -0.40 20.39
CA PHE A 209 -0.14 -0.73 21.17
C PHE A 209 -0.72 -2.13 20.86
N ALA A 210 -0.56 -2.65 19.64
CA ALA A 210 -1.15 -3.93 19.22
C ALA A 210 -0.33 -5.18 19.62
N GLY A 211 0.77 -5.02 20.38
CA GLY A 211 1.71 -6.09 20.75
C GLY A 211 1.11 -7.31 21.47
N GLN A 212 -0.14 -7.25 21.92
CA GLN A 212 -0.88 -8.39 22.52
C GLN A 212 -2.09 -8.89 21.70
N LEU A 213 -2.48 -8.24 20.60
CA LEU A 213 -3.78 -8.49 19.92
C LEU A 213 -3.70 -8.64 18.38
N THR A 214 -2.69 -9.38 17.91
CA THR A 214 -2.52 -9.79 16.50
C THR A 214 -3.78 -10.37 15.80
N PRO A 215 -4.76 -11.02 16.47
CA PRO A 215 -5.98 -11.48 15.79
C PRO A 215 -6.94 -10.35 15.32
N ILE A 216 -6.94 -9.18 15.98
CA ILE A 216 -7.80 -8.04 15.61
C ILE A 216 -7.19 -7.24 14.44
N LEU A 217 -5.88 -7.41 14.22
CA LEU A 217 -5.04 -6.69 13.26
C LEU A 217 -5.56 -6.70 11.81
N VAL A 218 -6.27 -7.77 11.40
CA VAL A 218 -6.53 -8.07 9.97
C VAL A 218 -7.62 -7.18 9.35
N ILE A 219 -8.50 -6.54 10.14
CA ILE A 219 -9.64 -5.77 9.62
C ILE A 219 -9.29 -4.30 9.31
N PHE A 220 -8.26 -3.73 9.95
CA PHE A 220 -7.94 -2.28 9.86
C PHE A 220 -6.73 -1.93 8.97
N VAL A 221 -6.05 -2.93 8.40
CA VAL A 221 -4.64 -2.80 7.99
C VAL A 221 -4.36 -1.99 6.70
N SER A 222 -5.22 -2.00 5.68
CA SER A 222 -4.86 -1.45 4.35
C SER A 222 -4.60 0.07 4.33
N GLY A 223 -5.19 0.83 5.24
CA GLY A 223 -5.07 2.30 5.28
C GLY A 223 -3.78 2.81 5.96
N ILE A 224 -3.33 2.08 6.98
CA ILE A 224 -2.25 2.49 7.90
C ILE A 224 -0.91 1.86 7.50
N VAL A 225 -0.92 0.71 6.81
CA VAL A 225 0.31 -0.05 6.53
C VAL A 225 1.02 0.47 5.26
N PRO A 226 2.36 0.70 5.31
CA PRO A 226 3.21 0.99 4.15
C PRO A 226 3.05 -0.03 3.02
N TYR A 227 3.26 0.37 1.76
CA TYR A 227 3.19 -0.54 0.60
C TYR A 227 4.09 -1.76 0.78
N THR A 228 5.33 -1.56 1.25
CA THR A 228 6.30 -2.63 1.52
C THR A 228 5.87 -3.63 2.60
N CYS A 229 4.84 -3.30 3.40
CA CYS A 229 4.32 -4.14 4.47
C CYS A 229 2.93 -4.73 4.15
N ARG A 230 2.42 -4.61 2.91
CA ARG A 230 1.11 -5.15 2.52
C ARG A 230 1.19 -6.63 2.14
N PHE A 231 0.32 -7.44 2.74
CA PHE A 231 0.31 -8.89 2.50
C PHE A 231 -0.10 -9.25 1.06
N PRO A 232 0.60 -10.17 0.37
CA PRO A 232 0.26 -10.57 -1.00
C PRO A 232 -1.19 -11.03 -1.19
N LYS A 233 -1.72 -11.83 -0.24
CA LYS A 233 -3.14 -12.28 -0.26
C LYS A 233 -4.13 -11.12 -0.14
N GLN A 234 -3.77 -10.05 0.59
CA GLN A 234 -4.60 -8.85 0.69
C GLN A 234 -4.54 -8.02 -0.59
N LEU A 235 -3.40 -7.98 -1.30
CA LEU A 235 -3.28 -7.28 -2.58
C LEU A 235 -4.29 -7.84 -3.60
N ASN A 236 -4.32 -9.16 -3.81
CA ASN A 236 -5.28 -9.79 -4.74
C ASN A 236 -6.74 -9.47 -4.37
N THR A 237 -7.09 -9.55 -3.08
CA THR A 237 -8.44 -9.16 -2.60
C THR A 237 -8.73 -7.67 -2.77
N SER A 238 -7.71 -6.81 -2.69
CA SER A 238 -7.85 -5.36 -2.92
C SER A 238 -8.04 -5.06 -4.41
N LEU A 239 -7.30 -5.75 -5.29
CA LEU A 239 -7.44 -5.64 -6.75
C LEU A 239 -8.84 -6.08 -7.20
N GLU A 240 -9.33 -7.23 -6.74
CA GLU A 240 -10.72 -7.68 -7.01
C GLU A 240 -11.77 -6.64 -6.60
N LYS A 241 -11.55 -5.95 -5.47
CA LYS A 241 -12.46 -4.91 -4.97
C LYS A 241 -12.31 -3.57 -5.69
N ALA A 242 -11.14 -3.29 -6.27
CA ALA A 242 -10.90 -2.10 -7.07
C ALA A 242 -11.55 -2.26 -8.45
N GLU A 243 -11.34 -3.39 -9.12
CA GLU A 243 -11.94 -3.69 -10.43
C GLU A 243 -13.47 -3.74 -10.35
N ARG A 244 -14.06 -4.50 -9.42
CA ARG A 244 -15.53 -4.52 -9.24
C ARG A 244 -16.13 -3.14 -8.94
N ARG A 245 -15.40 -2.26 -8.26
CA ARG A 245 -15.87 -0.89 -7.97
C ARG A 245 -15.77 0.01 -9.19
N ARG A 246 -14.74 -0.19 -10.01
CA ARG A 246 -14.56 0.48 -11.30
C ARG A 246 -15.66 0.08 -12.27
N ASP A 247 -15.93 -1.21 -12.40
CA ASP A 247 -17.02 -1.73 -13.23
C ASP A 247 -18.35 -1.11 -12.82
N ALA A 248 -18.71 -1.18 -11.52
CA ALA A 248 -19.92 -0.57 -10.99
C ALA A 248 -19.98 0.98 -11.08
N ALA A 249 -18.83 1.66 -11.16
CA ALA A 249 -18.77 3.11 -11.40
C ALA A 249 -19.01 3.44 -12.87
N PHE A 250 -18.53 2.61 -13.81
CA PHE A 250 -18.87 2.72 -15.23
C PHE A 250 -20.35 2.38 -15.48
N ASP A 251 -20.89 1.32 -14.87
CA ASP A 251 -22.32 0.96 -14.97
C ASP A 251 -23.21 2.15 -14.56
N GLU A 252 -22.88 2.79 -13.43
CA GLU A 252 -23.59 3.97 -12.93
C GLU A 252 -23.42 5.20 -13.86
N LEU A 253 -22.21 5.45 -14.37
CA LEU A 253 -21.95 6.55 -15.29
C LEU A 253 -22.75 6.37 -16.59
N GLU A 254 -22.63 5.21 -17.23
CA GLU A 254 -23.31 4.89 -18.50
C GLU A 254 -24.84 4.95 -18.37
N SER A 255 -25.39 4.55 -17.22
CA SER A 255 -26.84 4.64 -16.93
C SER A 255 -27.39 6.07 -16.91
N ARG A 256 -26.56 7.07 -16.59
CA ARG A 256 -26.94 8.50 -16.52
C ARG A 256 -26.43 9.30 -17.71
N HIS A 257 -25.35 8.84 -18.33
CA HIS A 257 -24.57 9.52 -19.35
C HIS A 257 -24.19 8.53 -20.47
N PRO A 258 -25.13 8.19 -21.38
CA PRO A 258 -24.95 7.11 -22.37
C PRO A 258 -23.82 7.33 -23.38
N HIS A 259 -23.35 8.57 -23.57
CA HIS A 259 -22.22 8.91 -24.43
C HIS A 259 -20.91 9.10 -23.63
N GLY A 260 -20.86 8.55 -22.41
CA GLY A 260 -19.70 8.64 -21.51
C GLY A 260 -19.24 10.07 -21.30
N ALA A 261 -17.94 10.31 -21.53
CA ALA A 261 -17.27 11.60 -21.39
C ALA A 261 -17.91 12.75 -22.18
N LEU A 262 -18.57 12.48 -23.30
CA LEU A 262 -19.14 13.47 -24.20
C LEU A 262 -20.66 13.65 -24.01
N SER A 263 -21.23 13.06 -22.96
CA SER A 263 -22.66 13.18 -22.68
C SER A 263 -23.05 14.61 -22.28
N PRO A 264 -24.20 15.12 -22.75
CA PRO A 264 -24.72 16.40 -22.28
C PRO A 264 -24.92 16.36 -20.76
N GLY A 265 -24.58 17.45 -20.08
CA GLY A 265 -24.73 17.60 -18.63
C GLY A 265 -23.68 16.89 -17.76
N ILE A 266 -22.63 16.26 -18.34
CA ILE A 266 -21.52 15.73 -17.53
C ILE A 266 -20.69 16.89 -16.94
N THR A 267 -20.71 17.02 -15.62
CA THR A 267 -19.98 18.07 -14.90
C THR A 267 -18.64 17.57 -14.37
N ARG A 268 -17.69 18.49 -14.13
CA ARG A 268 -16.41 18.15 -13.48
C ARG A 268 -16.61 17.41 -12.15
N ALA A 269 -17.62 17.78 -11.37
CA ALA A 269 -17.93 17.12 -10.09
C ALA A 269 -18.33 15.65 -10.27
N VAL A 270 -19.17 15.34 -11.26
CA VAL A 270 -19.54 13.95 -11.61
C VAL A 270 -18.30 13.17 -12.06
N ALA A 271 -17.48 13.77 -12.93
CA ALA A 271 -16.24 13.16 -13.39
C ALA A 271 -15.26 12.89 -12.22
N HIS A 272 -15.01 13.87 -11.36
CA HIS A 272 -14.15 13.72 -10.18
C HIS A 272 -14.64 12.62 -9.24
N GLN A 273 -15.96 12.49 -9.01
CA GLN A 273 -16.53 11.42 -8.19
C GLN A 273 -16.36 10.04 -8.83
N HIS A 274 -16.58 9.92 -10.15
CA HIS A 274 -16.34 8.69 -10.90
C HIS A 274 -14.86 8.27 -10.83
N LEU A 275 -13.93 9.19 -11.09
CA LEU A 275 -12.49 8.93 -11.07
C LEU A 275 -11.97 8.56 -9.69
N LEU A 276 -12.50 9.13 -8.62
CA LEU A 276 -12.16 8.73 -7.26
C LEU A 276 -12.54 7.26 -6.99
N ARG A 277 -13.55 6.71 -7.66
CA ARG A 277 -13.96 5.30 -7.56
C ARG A 277 -13.17 4.40 -8.51
N THR A 278 -13.04 4.75 -9.79
CA THR A 278 -12.35 3.91 -10.79
C THR A 278 -10.84 3.79 -10.55
N LEU A 279 -10.22 4.81 -9.95
CA LEU A 279 -8.80 4.80 -9.57
C LEU A 279 -8.54 4.32 -8.12
N ASP A 280 -9.56 3.75 -7.45
CA ASP A 280 -9.54 3.28 -6.05
C ASP A 280 -9.01 4.32 -5.04
N LEU A 281 -9.35 5.59 -5.24
CA LEU A 281 -8.87 6.70 -4.41
C LEU A 281 -9.82 7.03 -3.26
N SER A 282 -11.13 6.92 -3.43
CA SER A 282 -12.13 7.19 -2.37
C SER A 282 -11.82 6.33 -1.14
N GLY A 283 -11.75 5.01 -1.36
CA GLY A 283 -11.56 3.97 -0.36
C GLY A 283 -12.90 3.42 0.12
N GLY A 284 -13.06 2.09 0.07
CA GLY A 284 -14.35 1.37 0.14
C GLY A 284 -15.28 1.62 1.34
N MET A 285 -14.83 2.34 2.37
CA MET A 285 -15.71 2.80 3.46
C MET A 285 -16.64 3.93 2.98
N TRP A 286 -16.12 4.88 2.20
CA TRP A 286 -16.87 6.02 1.68
C TRP A 286 -17.91 5.59 0.64
N ASP A 287 -17.53 4.64 -0.21
CA ASP A 287 -18.43 4.05 -1.22
C ASP A 287 -19.60 3.30 -0.54
N ARG A 288 -19.35 2.60 0.57
CA ARG A 288 -20.41 1.96 1.38
C ARG A 288 -21.36 2.97 2.04
N LEU A 289 -20.89 4.16 2.36
CA LEU A 289 -21.71 5.24 2.92
C LEU A 289 -22.47 6.03 1.85
N GLY A 290 -22.30 5.72 0.56
CA GLY A 290 -22.90 6.46 -0.55
C GLY A 290 -22.39 7.90 -0.67
N PHE A 291 -21.27 8.23 -0.02
CA PHE A 291 -20.82 9.61 0.16
C PHE A 291 -19.32 9.74 -0.08
N THR A 292 -18.94 10.67 -0.97
CA THR A 292 -17.55 11.09 -1.15
C THR A 292 -17.35 12.45 -0.46
N PRO A 293 -16.43 12.58 0.51
CA PRO A 293 -16.18 13.86 1.17
C PRO A 293 -15.80 14.98 0.20
N PRO A 294 -16.33 16.21 0.39
CA PRO A 294 -15.91 17.36 -0.39
C PRO A 294 -14.39 17.59 -0.24
N GLY A 295 -13.73 18.03 -1.31
CA GLY A 295 -12.27 18.20 -1.33
C GLY A 295 -11.46 16.90 -1.45
N MET A 296 -12.07 15.71 -1.46
CA MET A 296 -11.34 14.44 -1.68
C MET A 296 -10.60 14.42 -3.04
N TRP A 297 -11.17 15.07 -4.06
CA TRP A 297 -10.49 15.29 -5.35
C TRP A 297 -9.20 16.07 -5.18
N ASP A 298 -9.21 17.13 -4.38
CA ASP A 298 -8.06 18.03 -4.20
C ASP A 298 -6.92 17.35 -3.45
N ILE A 299 -7.27 16.49 -2.49
CA ILE A 299 -6.32 15.78 -1.63
C ILE A 299 -5.75 14.53 -2.32
N LYS A 300 -6.54 13.82 -3.15
CA LYS A 300 -6.14 12.54 -3.77
C LYS A 300 -6.17 12.55 -5.30
N GLY A 301 -7.25 13.04 -5.90
CA GLY A 301 -7.43 13.10 -7.36
C GLY A 301 -6.35 13.91 -8.05
N ARG A 302 -6.19 15.19 -7.70
CA ARG A 302 -5.14 16.06 -8.24
C ARG A 302 -3.72 15.50 -8.04
N LEU A 303 -3.46 14.87 -6.88
CA LEU A 303 -2.19 14.19 -6.63
C LEU A 303 -1.97 13.00 -7.58
N ARG A 304 -3.00 12.18 -7.82
CA ARG A 304 -2.95 11.08 -8.80
C ARG A 304 -2.77 11.60 -10.23
N MET A 305 -3.44 12.68 -10.62
CA MET A 305 -3.28 13.26 -11.96
C MET A 305 -1.87 13.80 -12.18
N MET A 306 -1.31 14.57 -11.24
CA MET A 306 0.10 14.99 -11.31
C MET A 306 1.06 13.80 -11.36
N PHE A 307 0.81 12.72 -10.60
CA PHE A 307 1.61 11.50 -10.70
C PHE A 307 1.59 10.93 -12.12
N LEU A 308 0.40 10.73 -12.70
CA LEU A 308 0.22 10.14 -14.03
C LEU A 308 0.74 11.04 -15.16
N GLU A 309 0.57 12.36 -15.08
CA GLU A 309 1.05 13.31 -16.08
C GLU A 309 2.58 13.19 -16.30
N ILE A 310 3.35 13.05 -15.22
CA ILE A 310 4.80 12.85 -15.30
C ILE A 310 5.18 11.38 -15.53
N ASP A 311 4.46 10.41 -14.94
CA ASP A 311 4.73 8.99 -15.21
C ASP A 311 4.52 8.67 -16.69
N ASP A 312 3.49 9.21 -17.36
CA ASP A 312 3.28 9.07 -18.81
C ASP A 312 4.44 9.68 -19.63
N LYS A 313 4.94 10.88 -19.27
CA LYS A 313 6.09 11.49 -19.96
C LYS A 313 7.35 10.63 -19.82
N ARG A 314 7.68 10.21 -18.59
CA ARG A 314 8.89 9.44 -18.30
C ARG A 314 8.80 8.02 -18.82
N LEU A 315 7.62 7.40 -18.77
CA LEU A 315 7.41 6.06 -19.32
C LEU A 315 7.60 6.05 -20.85
N LEU A 316 7.17 7.10 -21.56
CA LEU A 316 7.46 7.25 -22.99
C LEU A 316 8.96 7.47 -23.27
N ALA A 317 9.64 8.29 -22.48
CA ALA A 317 11.06 8.61 -22.67
C ALA A 317 12.02 7.45 -22.32
N ASP A 318 11.74 6.73 -21.23
CA ASP A 318 12.70 5.82 -20.60
C ASP A 318 12.61 4.36 -21.08
N GLY A 319 11.76 4.07 -22.09
CA GLY A 319 11.70 2.75 -22.77
C GLY A 319 10.29 2.17 -23.02
N GLY A 320 9.22 2.89 -22.67
CA GLY A 320 7.85 2.51 -22.98
C GLY A 320 7.31 1.29 -22.23
N PRO A 321 6.09 0.82 -22.58
CA PRO A 321 5.46 -0.33 -21.95
C PRO A 321 6.24 -1.64 -22.11
N LEU A 322 7.12 -1.77 -23.12
CA LEU A 322 7.89 -2.99 -23.39
C LEU A 322 9.05 -3.19 -22.40
N GLY A 323 9.66 -2.12 -21.90
CA GLY A 323 10.78 -2.22 -20.96
C GLY A 323 10.38 -2.44 -19.49
N LEU A 324 9.07 -2.43 -19.17
CA LEU A 324 8.58 -2.65 -17.82
C LEU A 324 8.70 -4.12 -17.41
N GLU A 325 9.12 -4.36 -16.16
CA GLU A 325 8.90 -5.63 -15.47
C GLU A 325 7.39 -5.92 -15.38
N ILE A 326 7.00 -7.21 -15.39
CA ILE A 326 5.59 -7.64 -15.34
C ILE A 326 4.81 -7.04 -14.16
N GLU A 327 5.40 -6.98 -12.96
CA GLU A 327 4.71 -6.40 -11.79
C GLU A 327 4.61 -4.86 -11.88
N GLU A 328 5.62 -4.19 -12.45
CA GLU A 328 5.56 -2.74 -12.67
C GLU A 328 4.59 -2.36 -13.79
N LEU A 329 4.45 -3.19 -14.82
CA LEU A 329 3.41 -3.10 -15.85
C LEU A 329 2.02 -3.23 -15.24
N ARG A 330 1.79 -4.24 -14.40
CA ARG A 330 0.50 -4.45 -13.70
C ARG A 330 0.16 -3.27 -12.80
N ILE A 331 1.13 -2.72 -12.06
CA ILE A 331 0.94 -1.51 -11.25
C ILE A 331 0.62 -0.32 -12.16
N ALA A 332 1.42 -0.04 -13.19
CA ALA A 332 1.23 1.08 -14.10
C ALA A 332 -0.15 1.08 -14.79
N CYS A 333 -0.65 -0.09 -15.17
CA CYS A 333 -2.01 -0.30 -15.67
C CYS A 333 -3.06 0.01 -14.60
N SER A 334 -2.95 -0.58 -13.41
CA SER A 334 -3.90 -0.36 -12.31
C SER A 334 -3.96 1.10 -11.86
N GLU A 335 -2.85 1.84 -11.91
CA GLU A 335 -2.78 3.26 -11.53
C GLU A 335 -3.49 4.19 -12.52
N ARG A 336 -3.67 3.75 -13.77
CA ARG A 336 -4.42 4.43 -14.83
C ARG A 336 -5.88 3.98 -14.92
N GLY A 337 -6.31 3.04 -14.07
CA GLY A 337 -7.68 2.51 -14.08
C GLY A 337 -7.89 1.34 -15.06
N ILE A 338 -6.84 0.67 -15.52
CA ILE A 338 -6.96 -0.52 -16.39
C ILE A 338 -7.14 -1.77 -15.50
N ASN A 339 -8.05 -2.67 -15.88
CA ASN A 339 -8.24 -3.98 -15.22
C ASN A 339 -7.04 -4.91 -15.53
N ILE A 340 -6.53 -5.61 -14.53
CA ILE A 340 -5.34 -6.46 -14.61
C ILE A 340 -5.57 -7.93 -14.23
N LEU A 341 -6.70 -8.26 -13.58
CA LEU A 341 -7.01 -9.65 -13.24
C LEU A 341 -7.37 -10.46 -14.49
N GLY A 342 -6.78 -11.65 -14.62
CA GLY A 342 -6.99 -12.55 -15.76
C GLY A 342 -6.45 -12.04 -17.10
N LYS A 343 -5.73 -10.92 -17.13
CA LYS A 343 -5.14 -10.34 -18.35
C LYS A 343 -3.75 -10.91 -18.61
N SER A 344 -3.44 -11.14 -19.89
CA SER A 344 -2.09 -11.55 -20.32
C SER A 344 -1.11 -10.37 -20.28
N GLU A 345 0.18 -10.66 -20.18
CA GLU A 345 1.23 -9.62 -20.27
C GLU A 345 1.13 -8.82 -21.58
N ALA A 346 0.96 -9.51 -22.72
CA ALA A 346 0.84 -8.86 -24.03
C ALA A 346 -0.38 -7.92 -24.09
N GLU A 347 -1.53 -8.33 -23.53
CA GLU A 347 -2.72 -7.48 -23.44
C GLU A 347 -2.44 -6.24 -22.58
N LEU A 348 -1.76 -6.39 -21.44
CA LEU A 348 -1.41 -5.25 -20.58
C LEU A 348 -0.42 -4.29 -21.24
N ARG A 349 0.61 -4.80 -21.94
CA ARG A 349 1.55 -3.96 -22.71
C ARG A 349 0.82 -3.19 -23.82
N ASN A 350 -0.11 -3.83 -24.53
CA ASN A 350 -0.94 -3.18 -25.54
C ASN A 350 -1.86 -2.10 -24.94
N ARG A 351 -2.61 -2.41 -23.88
CA ARG A 351 -3.51 -1.45 -23.21
C ARG A 351 -2.78 -0.24 -22.66
N LEU A 352 -1.59 -0.42 -22.09
CA LEU A 352 -0.76 0.68 -21.62
C LEU A 352 -0.15 1.48 -22.78
N GLY A 353 0.20 0.82 -23.88
CA GLY A 353 0.62 1.47 -25.13
C GLY A 353 -0.47 2.35 -25.72
N ASP A 354 -1.71 1.86 -25.79
CA ASP A 354 -2.87 2.63 -26.25
C ASP A 354 -3.15 3.84 -25.37
N TRP A 355 -3.12 3.68 -24.03
CA TRP A 355 -3.21 4.81 -23.11
C TRP A 355 -2.21 5.91 -23.45
N LEU A 356 -0.91 5.57 -23.49
CA LEU A 356 0.16 6.54 -23.75
C LEU A 356 0.04 7.18 -25.15
N ARG A 357 -0.31 6.38 -26.16
CA ARG A 357 -0.50 6.85 -27.54
C ARG A 357 -1.64 7.86 -27.65
N LEU A 358 -2.75 7.62 -26.96
CA LEU A 358 -3.95 8.45 -27.00
C LEU A 358 -3.82 9.72 -26.14
N THR A 359 -3.13 9.66 -25.00
CA THR A 359 -2.87 10.83 -24.14
C THR A 359 -1.65 11.65 -24.55
N ALA A 360 -0.76 11.13 -25.41
CA ALA A 360 0.42 11.86 -25.88
C ALA A 360 0.03 13.17 -26.59
N THR A 361 0.48 14.30 -26.04
CA THR A 361 0.45 15.65 -26.61
C THR A 361 1.36 16.56 -25.77
N GLU A 362 1.92 17.60 -26.38
CA GLU A 362 2.76 18.58 -25.66
C GLU A 362 1.93 19.56 -24.81
N ASP A 363 0.73 19.93 -25.27
CA ASP A 363 -0.16 20.79 -24.49
C ASP A 363 -0.70 20.05 -23.26
N LEU A 364 -0.42 20.60 -22.08
CA LEU A 364 -0.87 20.02 -20.80
C LEU A 364 -2.39 20.06 -20.65
N GLY A 365 -3.06 21.08 -21.22
CA GLY A 365 -4.51 21.18 -21.16
C GLY A 365 -5.18 20.07 -21.97
N GLU A 366 -4.76 19.94 -23.23
CA GLU A 366 -5.20 18.86 -24.14
C GLU A 366 -4.90 17.47 -23.56
N ARG A 367 -3.74 17.28 -22.92
CA ARG A 367 -3.42 16.03 -22.23
C ARG A 367 -4.46 15.70 -21.15
N ARG A 368 -4.85 16.68 -20.33
CA ARG A 368 -5.86 16.50 -19.28
C ARG A 368 -7.24 16.21 -19.86
N ARG A 369 -7.65 16.88 -20.94
CA ARG A 369 -8.90 16.60 -21.67
C ARG A 369 -8.92 15.17 -22.23
N ARG A 370 -7.81 14.71 -22.82
CA ARG A 370 -7.64 13.32 -23.29
C ARG A 370 -7.70 12.31 -22.16
N MET A 371 -6.96 12.53 -21.07
CA MET A 371 -7.01 11.67 -19.88
C MET A 371 -8.42 11.60 -19.28
N ALA A 372 -9.13 12.73 -19.18
CA ALA A 372 -10.53 12.77 -18.74
C ALA A 372 -11.43 11.91 -19.61
N THR A 373 -11.32 12.08 -20.93
CA THR A 373 -12.10 11.36 -21.93
C THR A 373 -11.88 9.85 -21.85
N LEU A 374 -10.62 9.41 -21.76
CA LEU A 374 -10.26 7.99 -21.64
C LEU A 374 -10.65 7.39 -20.29
N MET A 375 -10.52 8.11 -19.17
CA MET A 375 -10.89 7.56 -17.85
C MET A 375 -12.41 7.56 -17.58
N LEU A 376 -13.18 8.33 -18.36
CA LEU A 376 -14.65 8.30 -18.40
C LEU A 376 -15.22 7.36 -19.48
N THR A 377 -14.35 6.66 -20.21
CA THR A 377 -14.71 5.66 -21.23
C THR A 377 -14.12 4.31 -20.82
N ARG A 378 -14.88 3.21 -20.96
CA ARG A 378 -14.32 1.88 -20.66
C ARG A 378 -13.10 1.58 -21.56
N PRO A 379 -12.03 0.93 -21.06
CA PRO A 379 -10.85 0.60 -21.86
C PRO A 379 -11.15 -0.18 -23.14
N GLU A 380 -12.20 -1.00 -23.14
CA GLU A 380 -12.71 -1.75 -24.29
C GLU A 380 -13.20 -0.84 -25.42
N ASN A 381 -13.69 0.36 -25.08
CA ASN A 381 -14.32 1.33 -25.98
C ASN A 381 -13.42 2.53 -26.29
N TRP A 382 -12.12 2.46 -25.98
CA TRP A 382 -11.18 3.53 -26.29
C TRP A 382 -10.99 3.73 -27.81
N PRO A 383 -10.80 4.98 -28.28
CA PRO A 383 -10.64 5.28 -29.69
C PRO A 383 -9.37 4.65 -30.27
N GLN A 384 -9.46 4.13 -31.49
CA GLN A 384 -8.32 3.54 -32.19
C GLN A 384 -7.34 4.63 -32.70
N GLN A 385 -7.87 5.79 -33.10
CA GLN A 385 -7.08 6.90 -33.66
C GLN A 385 -6.81 7.97 -32.60
N ARG A 386 -5.77 8.81 -32.82
CA ARG A 386 -5.41 9.93 -31.92
C ARG A 386 -6.24 11.19 -32.13
N ASP A 387 -6.95 11.25 -33.24
CA ASP A 387 -7.97 12.27 -33.53
C ASP A 387 -9.32 11.72 -33.06
N PHE A 388 -9.76 12.20 -31.90
CA PHE A 388 -11.01 11.81 -31.25
C PHE A 388 -11.54 12.99 -30.46
N ALA A 389 -12.86 13.11 -30.36
CA ALA A 389 -13.49 14.19 -29.59
C ALA A 389 -13.15 14.08 -28.10
N VAL A 390 -12.75 15.21 -27.50
CA VAL A 390 -12.36 15.32 -26.09
C VAL A 390 -13.31 16.24 -25.33
N THR A 391 -13.35 16.11 -24.00
CA THR A 391 -14.12 17.02 -23.13
C THR A 391 -13.61 18.46 -23.23
N GLU A 392 -14.53 19.44 -23.32
CA GLU A 392 -14.16 20.88 -23.31
C GLU A 392 -13.48 21.34 -22.00
N TRP A 393 -13.54 20.52 -20.96
CA TRP A 393 -13.02 20.81 -19.62
C TRP A 393 -11.88 19.87 -19.21
N GLU A 394 -11.07 20.34 -18.28
CA GLU A 394 -9.89 19.67 -17.72
C GLU A 394 -10.09 19.22 -16.26
N LEU A 395 -9.29 18.24 -15.83
CA LEU A 395 -9.34 17.57 -14.53
C LEU A 395 -8.74 18.34 -13.35
#